data_AF-A0A1V4DI94-F1
#
_entry.id   AF-A0A1V4DI94-F1
#
_cell.length_a   1.000
_cell.length_b   1.000
_cell.length_c   1.000
_cell.angle_alpha   90.00
_cell.angle_beta   90.00
_cell.angle_gamma   90.00
#
_symmetry.space_group_name_H-M   'P 1'
#
loop_
_entity.id
_entity.type
_entity.pdbx_description
1 polymer ?
#
loop_
_entity_poly.entity_id
_entity_poly.type
_entity_poly.pdbx_seq_one_letter_code
_entity_poly.pdbx_strand_id
1 'polypeptide(L)'
;MSQTNVEIGFQDLNESVKLLQKTLDTSFFDAYVENGENLLDGGSVRVIDNVPSQSEVTQLETYYQELLNMDLSVEEKRKITQLTLLSGLKVEPLQANHQLTPDSIGFLFVYMIEQLTKHEKSNMVVGDLSVGMGNLLYTILSNLDLAGYKDIRGVGVDADDLLLQVAAVNKNWLGLEVELFHQDSLEPLLIEPLDVAIADLPIGYYPKDEVAKDFMTSFPTEHSYAHHLIMEQSMRYVKEGGFGLFLLPNNFLETEQADVLKKWLVEEVYLQGILQLPKTLFSQKSLGKSIVLVQNKGGESSQAKEVLLAELPSLKENQSVLNFVNQFRQWCESNIK
;
A
#
# COMPACT_ATOMS: atom_id res chain seq x y z
N MET A 1 31.46 12.69 6.35
CA MET A 1 31.07 11.32 5.94
C MET A 1 30.72 11.41 4.47
N SER A 2 31.12 10.45 3.64
CA SER A 2 30.66 10.39 2.25
C SER A 2 29.14 10.17 2.23
N GLN A 3 28.43 10.82 1.30
CA GLN A 3 27.00 10.58 1.12
C GLN A 3 26.76 9.13 0.70
N THR A 4 25.63 8.55 1.12
CA THR A 4 25.19 7.21 0.68
C THR A 4 24.53 7.29 -0.70
N ASN A 5 24.48 6.17 -1.43
CA ASN A 5 23.78 6.11 -2.73
C ASN A 5 22.31 6.56 -2.61
N VAL A 6 21.64 6.23 -1.50
CA VAL A 6 20.26 6.67 -1.22
C VAL A 6 20.17 8.19 -1.06
N GLU A 7 21.14 8.82 -0.39
CA GLU A 7 21.16 10.28 -0.20
C GLU A 7 21.39 11.01 -1.52
N ILE A 8 22.33 10.53 -2.34
CA ILE A 8 22.62 11.11 -3.66
C ILE A 8 21.42 10.91 -4.58
N GLY A 9 20.90 9.68 -4.68
CA GLY A 9 19.74 9.39 -5.53
C GLY A 9 18.47 10.13 -5.10
N PHE A 10 18.24 10.31 -3.79
CA PHE A 10 17.16 11.18 -3.31
C PHE A 10 17.37 12.63 -3.74
N GLN A 11 18.59 13.15 -3.61
CA GLN A 11 18.90 14.52 -4.00
C GLN A 11 18.66 14.74 -5.50
N ASP A 12 19.19 13.86 -6.36
CA ASP A 12 19.05 13.98 -7.81
C ASP A 12 17.59 13.83 -8.28
N LEU A 13 16.86 12.86 -7.73
CA LEU A 13 15.45 12.69 -8.04
C LEU A 13 14.62 13.89 -7.57
N ASN A 14 14.84 14.36 -6.34
CA ASN A 14 14.06 15.47 -5.79
C ASN A 14 14.37 16.80 -6.50
N GLU A 15 15.62 17.08 -6.87
CA GLU A 15 15.97 18.31 -7.59
C GLU A 15 15.50 18.28 -9.04
N SER A 16 15.57 17.13 -9.72
CA SER A 16 15.02 16.98 -11.07
C SER A 16 13.49 17.12 -11.09
N VAL A 17 12.77 16.60 -10.08
CA VAL A 17 11.32 16.79 -9.94
C VAL A 17 10.99 18.27 -9.72
N LYS A 18 11.70 18.97 -8.82
CA LYS A 18 11.48 20.41 -8.59
C LYS A 18 11.78 21.26 -9.82
N LEU A 19 12.81 20.89 -10.58
CA LEU A 19 13.14 21.58 -11.83
C LEU A 19 11.97 21.45 -12.82
N LEU A 20 11.49 20.22 -13.07
CA LEU A 20 10.32 20.00 -13.92
C LEU A 20 9.06 20.69 -13.39
N GLN A 21 8.80 20.63 -12.09
CA GLN A 21 7.66 21.30 -11.45
C GLN A 21 7.65 22.80 -11.78
N LYS A 22 8.79 23.47 -11.61
CA LYS A 22 8.93 24.90 -11.92
C LYS A 22 8.83 25.18 -13.41
N THR A 23 9.45 24.35 -14.24
CA THR A 23 9.54 24.57 -15.69
C THR A 23 8.20 24.32 -16.39
N LEU A 24 7.43 23.32 -15.94
CA LEU A 24 6.13 22.96 -16.49
C LEU A 24 4.97 23.69 -15.82
N ASP A 25 5.19 24.37 -14.69
CA ASP A 25 4.16 25.03 -13.87
C ASP A 25 3.05 24.05 -13.43
N THR A 26 3.46 22.87 -12.96
CA THR A 26 2.57 21.78 -12.54
C THR A 26 2.63 21.52 -11.04
N SER A 27 1.77 20.62 -10.54
CA SER A 27 1.91 20.10 -9.17
C SER A 27 3.22 19.32 -8.99
N PHE A 28 3.63 19.11 -7.73
CA PHE A 28 4.78 18.27 -7.44
C PHE A 28 4.58 16.84 -7.95
N PHE A 29 3.37 16.29 -7.81
CA PHE A 29 3.08 14.90 -8.17
C PHE A 29 2.96 14.72 -9.68
N ASP A 30 2.43 15.68 -10.43
CA ASP A 30 2.47 15.67 -11.90
C ASP A 30 3.92 15.71 -12.38
N ALA A 31 4.74 16.61 -11.81
CA ALA A 31 6.15 16.69 -12.14
C ALA A 31 6.92 15.41 -11.75
N TYR A 32 6.50 14.73 -10.67
CA TYR A 32 7.06 13.45 -10.26
C TYR A 32 6.78 12.36 -11.29
N VAL A 33 5.55 12.29 -11.81
CA VAL A 33 5.16 11.34 -12.87
C VAL A 33 5.96 11.62 -14.14
N GLU A 34 5.96 12.85 -14.63
CA GLU A 34 6.71 13.25 -15.83
C GLU A 34 8.22 12.96 -15.70
N ASN A 35 8.79 13.25 -14.52
CA ASN A 35 10.19 12.95 -14.21
C ASN A 35 10.47 11.44 -14.29
N GLY A 36 9.60 10.65 -13.68
CA GLY A 36 9.73 9.20 -13.66
C GLY A 36 9.58 8.58 -15.04
N GLU A 37 8.67 9.08 -15.87
CA GLU A 37 8.54 8.64 -17.26
C GLU A 37 9.80 8.96 -18.09
N ASN A 38 10.37 10.15 -17.93
CA ASN A 38 11.64 10.51 -18.58
C ASN A 38 12.78 9.58 -18.11
N LEU A 39 12.87 9.30 -16.81
CA LEU A 39 13.87 8.39 -16.25
C LEU A 39 13.72 6.96 -16.80
N LEU A 40 12.48 6.47 -16.92
CA LEU A 40 12.17 5.16 -17.49
C LEU A 40 12.44 5.09 -18.99
N ASP A 41 12.34 6.20 -19.71
CA ASP A 41 12.72 6.33 -21.12
C ASP A 41 14.23 6.61 -21.30
N GLY A 42 15.07 5.92 -20.52
CA GLY A 42 16.53 6.02 -20.57
C GLY A 42 17.10 7.38 -20.14
N GLY A 43 16.31 8.19 -19.42
CA GLY A 43 16.68 9.55 -19.04
C GLY A 43 16.50 10.57 -20.16
N SER A 44 15.68 10.28 -21.18
CA SER A 44 15.37 11.24 -22.23
C SER A 44 14.30 12.22 -21.76
N VAL A 45 14.60 13.52 -21.82
CA VAL A 45 13.64 14.57 -21.44
C VAL A 45 12.71 14.86 -22.61
N ARG A 46 11.40 14.67 -22.41
CA ARG A 46 10.39 15.11 -23.38
C ARG A 46 10.30 16.63 -23.42
N VAL A 47 10.31 17.19 -24.63
CA VAL A 47 10.22 18.64 -24.87
C VAL A 47 9.04 18.93 -25.78
N ILE A 48 8.10 19.75 -25.30
CA ILE A 48 6.92 20.21 -26.05
C ILE A 48 6.97 21.74 -26.08
N ASP A 49 6.79 22.34 -27.26
CA ASP A 49 6.80 23.80 -27.45
C ASP A 49 8.03 24.52 -26.87
N ASN A 50 9.20 23.86 -26.91
CA ASN A 50 10.49 24.31 -26.33
C ASN A 50 10.51 24.41 -24.80
N VAL A 51 9.65 23.65 -24.13
CA VAL A 51 9.65 23.49 -22.67
C VAL A 51 9.85 22.00 -22.33
N PRO A 52 10.86 21.63 -21.51
CA PRO A 52 11.91 22.48 -20.92
C PRO A 52 12.86 23.13 -21.93
N SER A 53 13.53 24.21 -21.54
CA SER A 53 14.59 24.83 -22.34
C SER A 53 15.81 23.91 -22.47
N GLN A 54 16.64 24.13 -23.50
CA GLN A 54 17.81 23.27 -23.75
C GLN A 54 18.77 23.17 -22.54
N SER A 55 18.94 24.25 -21.77
CA SER A 55 19.77 24.21 -20.56
C SER A 55 19.15 23.38 -19.44
N GLU A 56 17.83 23.43 -19.29
CA GLU A 56 17.10 22.63 -18.30
C GLU A 56 17.10 21.15 -18.71
N VAL A 57 16.95 20.85 -20.00
CA VAL A 57 17.11 19.49 -20.55
C VAL A 57 18.47 18.91 -20.18
N THR A 58 19.56 19.62 -20.48
CA THR A 58 20.91 19.13 -20.16
C THR A 58 21.11 18.92 -18.65
N GLN A 59 20.50 19.77 -17.82
CA GLN A 59 20.55 19.61 -16.36
C GLN A 59 19.76 18.38 -15.89
N LEU A 60 18.55 18.17 -16.41
CA LEU A 60 17.71 17.00 -16.10
C LEU A 60 18.39 15.69 -16.52
N GLU A 61 18.91 15.64 -17.76
CA GLU A 61 19.65 14.48 -18.27
C GLU A 61 20.86 14.15 -17.39
N THR A 62 21.54 15.17 -16.83
CA THR A 62 22.65 14.93 -15.89
C THR A 62 22.18 14.19 -14.64
N TYR A 63 21.08 14.62 -14.02
CA TYR A 63 20.50 13.92 -12.86
C TYR A 63 20.07 12.50 -13.21
N TYR A 64 19.45 12.30 -14.38
CA TYR A 64 18.98 10.99 -14.81
C TYR A 64 20.12 10.03 -15.09
N GLN A 65 21.19 10.48 -15.78
CA GLN A 65 22.34 9.63 -16.05
C GLN A 65 23.09 9.27 -14.76
N GLU A 66 23.18 10.17 -13.78
CA GLU A 66 23.75 9.84 -12.47
C GLU A 66 22.95 8.71 -11.80
N LEU A 67 21.61 8.85 -11.73
CA LEU A 67 20.71 7.83 -11.18
C LEU A 67 20.79 6.48 -11.92
N LEU A 68 20.79 6.49 -13.26
CA LEU A 68 20.82 5.27 -14.08
C LEU A 68 22.16 4.53 -14.00
N ASN A 69 23.25 5.24 -13.72
CA ASN A 69 24.58 4.65 -13.57
C ASN A 69 24.86 4.12 -12.15
N MET A 70 24.00 4.41 -11.16
CA MET A 70 24.13 3.85 -9.82
C MET A 70 23.70 2.37 -9.80
N ASP A 71 24.52 1.53 -9.16
CA ASP A 71 24.12 0.17 -8.78
C ASP A 71 23.23 0.26 -7.53
N LEU A 72 21.91 0.32 -7.73
CA LEU A 72 20.90 0.43 -6.69
C LEU A 72 20.12 -0.88 -6.54
N SER A 73 20.08 -1.40 -5.32
CA SER A 73 19.14 -2.45 -4.96
C SER A 73 17.68 -1.94 -5.03
N VAL A 74 16.73 -2.87 -5.16
CA VAL A 74 15.29 -2.55 -5.15
C VAL A 74 14.89 -1.76 -3.90
N GLU A 75 15.46 -2.10 -2.74
CA GLU A 75 15.18 -1.38 -1.49
C GLU A 75 15.76 0.03 -1.47
N GLU A 76 16.91 0.28 -2.10
CA GLU A 76 17.47 1.63 -2.23
C GLU A 76 16.61 2.48 -3.17
N LYS A 77 16.20 1.91 -4.32
CA LYS A 77 15.26 2.55 -5.25
C LYS A 77 13.94 2.93 -4.58
N ARG A 78 13.41 2.03 -3.74
CA ARG A 78 12.16 2.22 -2.99
C ARG A 78 12.30 3.34 -1.96
N LYS A 79 13.42 3.37 -1.22
CA LYS A 79 13.72 4.45 -0.26
C LYS A 79 13.89 5.80 -0.94
N ILE A 80 14.61 5.87 -2.06
CA ILE A 80 14.77 7.11 -2.85
C ILE A 80 13.39 7.65 -3.25
N THR A 81 12.54 6.79 -3.82
CA THR A 81 11.17 7.10 -4.21
C THR A 81 10.33 7.61 -3.04
N GLN A 82 10.33 6.89 -1.92
CA GLN A 82 9.58 7.26 -0.74
C GLN A 82 10.05 8.60 -0.17
N LEU A 83 11.35 8.85 -0.07
CA LEU A 83 11.88 10.11 0.43
C LEU A 83 11.47 11.29 -0.45
N THR A 84 11.47 11.10 -1.78
CA THR A 84 11.01 12.12 -2.73
C THR A 84 9.51 12.38 -2.59
N LEU A 85 8.67 11.35 -2.49
CA LEU A 85 7.23 11.53 -2.27
C LEU A 85 6.92 12.20 -0.92
N LEU A 86 7.64 11.84 0.15
CA LEU A 86 7.53 12.50 1.45
C LEU A 86 8.01 13.96 1.43
N SER A 87 8.99 14.29 0.57
CA SER A 87 9.42 15.66 0.31
C SER A 87 8.30 16.46 -0.37
N GLY A 88 7.65 15.86 -1.39
CA GLY A 88 6.45 16.40 -2.05
C GLY A 88 5.31 16.69 -1.08
N LEU A 89 4.95 15.71 -0.25
CA LEU A 89 3.86 15.84 0.74
C LEU A 89 4.08 16.98 1.76
N LYS A 90 5.31 17.44 1.98
CA LYS A 90 5.60 18.57 2.87
C LYS A 90 5.31 19.92 2.23
N VAL A 91 5.48 20.03 0.92
CA VAL A 91 5.25 21.27 0.16
C VAL A 91 3.83 21.33 -0.40
N GLU A 92 3.28 20.17 -0.75
CA GLU A 92 1.96 19.98 -1.32
C GLU A 92 1.21 18.90 -0.53
N PRO A 93 0.56 19.26 0.60
CA PRO A 93 -0.12 18.29 1.44
C PRO A 93 -1.33 17.68 0.74
N LEU A 94 -1.38 16.36 0.68
CA LEU A 94 -2.55 15.62 0.22
C LEU A 94 -3.53 15.33 1.36
N GLN A 95 -4.79 15.09 0.99
CA GLN A 95 -5.82 14.61 1.92
C GLN A 95 -5.41 13.28 2.55
N ALA A 96 -5.91 12.99 3.76
CA ALA A 96 -5.47 11.83 4.54
C ALA A 96 -5.60 10.49 3.79
N ASN A 97 -6.65 10.32 2.98
CA ASN A 97 -6.88 9.10 2.19
C ASN A 97 -5.93 8.96 0.99
N HIS A 98 -5.20 10.01 0.61
CA HIS A 98 -4.28 10.02 -0.54
C HIS A 98 -2.80 10.01 -0.10
N GLN A 99 -2.54 9.87 1.20
CA GLN A 99 -1.18 9.79 1.72
C GLN A 99 -0.63 8.38 1.57
N LEU A 100 0.67 8.27 1.25
CA LEU A 100 1.33 6.96 1.17
C LEU A 100 1.42 6.30 2.56
N THR A 101 1.21 4.98 2.61
CA THR A 101 1.40 4.18 3.81
C THR A 101 2.89 4.04 4.14
N PRO A 102 3.36 4.45 5.34
CA PRO A 102 4.77 4.37 5.71
C PRO A 102 5.32 2.94 5.78
N ASP A 103 6.61 2.79 5.48
CA ASP A 103 7.34 1.51 5.52
C ASP A 103 7.24 0.76 6.84
N SER A 104 7.20 1.48 7.96
CA SER A 104 7.10 0.84 9.27
C SER A 104 5.84 -0.02 9.39
N ILE A 105 4.76 0.35 8.69
CA ILE A 105 3.54 -0.45 8.62
C ILE A 105 3.69 -1.53 7.54
N GLY A 106 4.29 -1.21 6.40
CA GLY A 106 4.58 -2.19 5.34
C GLY A 106 5.42 -3.39 5.82
N PHE A 107 6.49 -3.15 6.59
CA PHE A 107 7.30 -4.23 7.16
C PHE A 107 6.55 -5.08 8.18
N LEU A 108 5.58 -4.50 8.89
CA LEU A 108 4.71 -5.26 9.78
C LEU A 108 3.77 -6.17 8.98
N PHE A 109 3.22 -5.68 7.86
CA PHE A 109 2.44 -6.48 6.92
C PHE A 109 3.29 -7.62 6.33
N VAL A 110 4.51 -7.34 5.87
CA VAL A 110 5.46 -8.36 5.39
C VAL A 110 5.62 -9.47 6.43
N TYR A 111 5.95 -9.10 7.67
CA TYR A 111 6.14 -10.07 8.74
C TYR A 111 4.89 -10.92 8.98
N MET A 112 3.71 -10.27 9.01
CA MET A 112 2.46 -10.98 9.23
C MET A 112 2.15 -11.95 8.10
N ILE A 113 2.28 -11.51 6.85
CA ILE A 113 2.09 -12.34 5.66
C ILE A 113 3.06 -13.53 5.72
N GLU A 114 4.34 -13.30 6.04
CA GLU A 114 5.32 -14.39 6.15
C GLU A 114 4.92 -15.50 7.12
N GLN A 115 4.32 -15.15 8.26
CA GLN A 115 3.89 -16.16 9.24
C GLN A 115 2.60 -16.86 8.80
N LEU A 116 1.68 -16.13 8.15
CA LEU A 116 0.41 -16.66 7.66
C LEU A 116 0.58 -17.59 6.47
N THR A 117 1.54 -17.31 5.59
CA THR A 117 1.80 -18.06 4.35
C THR A 117 3.06 -18.91 4.43
N LYS A 118 3.54 -19.25 5.63
CA LYS A 118 4.84 -19.93 5.84
C LYS A 118 4.97 -21.28 5.11
N HIS A 119 3.85 -21.91 4.76
CA HIS A 119 3.79 -23.20 4.08
C HIS A 119 3.76 -23.08 2.54
N GLU A 120 3.50 -21.89 2.00
CA GLU A 120 3.38 -21.63 0.56
C GLU A 120 4.13 -20.34 0.20
N LYS A 121 5.33 -20.51 -0.38
CA LYS A 121 6.24 -19.40 -0.72
C LYS A 121 6.37 -19.17 -2.23
N SER A 122 5.44 -19.67 -3.03
CA SER A 122 5.53 -19.62 -4.49
C SER A 122 4.17 -19.32 -5.11
N ASN A 123 4.15 -18.66 -6.27
CA ASN A 123 2.94 -18.38 -7.07
C ASN A 123 1.87 -17.58 -6.32
N MET A 124 2.31 -16.61 -5.51
CA MET A 124 1.42 -15.83 -4.65
C MET A 124 0.99 -14.54 -5.33
N VAL A 125 -0.30 -14.22 -5.25
CA VAL A 125 -0.88 -12.97 -5.74
C VAL A 125 -1.32 -12.11 -4.56
N VAL A 126 -0.72 -10.93 -4.43
CA VAL A 126 -1.06 -9.95 -3.39
C VAL A 126 -1.85 -8.80 -4.04
N GLY A 127 -3.05 -8.53 -3.55
CA GLY A 127 -3.93 -7.50 -4.12
C GLY A 127 -4.20 -6.33 -3.17
N ASP A 128 -4.19 -5.11 -3.70
CA ASP A 128 -4.64 -3.89 -3.04
C ASP A 128 -5.70 -3.18 -3.89
N LEU A 129 -6.94 -3.17 -3.42
CA LEU A 129 -8.07 -2.57 -4.14
C LEU A 129 -8.26 -1.07 -3.85
N SER A 130 -7.26 -0.44 -3.23
CA SER A 130 -7.16 1.00 -2.99
C SER A 130 -5.67 1.39 -2.94
N VAL A 131 -4.94 1.04 -4.00
CA VAL A 131 -3.47 0.94 -3.99
C VAL A 131 -2.75 2.29 -3.78
N GLY A 132 -3.42 3.41 -4.06
CA GLY A 132 -2.86 4.75 -3.99
C GLY A 132 -1.56 4.85 -4.78
N MET A 133 -0.50 5.38 -4.16
CA MET A 133 0.83 5.49 -4.75
C MET A 133 1.63 4.16 -4.81
N GLY A 134 1.02 3.05 -4.36
CA GLY A 134 1.60 1.70 -4.39
C GLY A 134 2.63 1.39 -3.31
N ASN A 135 2.99 2.33 -2.42
CA ASN A 135 4.09 2.12 -1.46
C ASN A 135 3.89 0.90 -0.55
N LEU A 136 2.65 0.64 -0.07
CA LEU A 136 2.36 -0.51 0.78
C LEU A 136 2.59 -1.82 0.01
N LEU A 137 1.91 -1.98 -1.13
CA LEU A 137 2.02 -3.16 -1.99
C LEU A 137 3.47 -3.41 -2.40
N TYR A 138 4.20 -2.37 -2.83
CA TYR A 138 5.57 -2.53 -3.31
C TYR A 138 6.55 -2.86 -2.20
N THR A 139 6.35 -2.31 -1.00
CA THR A 139 7.12 -2.71 0.19
C THR A 139 6.90 -4.18 0.50
N ILE A 140 5.66 -4.67 0.39
CA ILE A 140 5.33 -6.07 0.63
C ILE A 140 6.00 -6.98 -0.41
N LEU A 141 5.81 -6.70 -1.70
CA LEU A 141 6.34 -7.52 -2.78
C LEU A 141 7.87 -7.59 -2.77
N SER A 142 8.56 -6.44 -2.62
CA SER A 142 10.03 -6.41 -2.63
C SER A 142 10.63 -7.17 -1.45
N ASN A 143 10.01 -7.09 -0.27
CA ASN A 143 10.54 -7.73 0.93
C ASN A 143 10.20 -9.22 1.00
N LEU A 144 9.06 -9.66 0.44
CA LEU A 144 8.76 -11.08 0.35
C LEU A 144 9.70 -11.79 -0.64
N ASP A 145 10.09 -11.17 -1.75
CA ASP A 145 11.12 -11.72 -2.64
C ASP A 145 12.47 -11.89 -1.90
N LEU A 146 12.88 -10.87 -1.14
CA LEU A 146 14.07 -10.95 -0.27
C LEU A 146 13.95 -12.07 0.80
N ALA A 147 12.74 -12.35 1.28
CA ALA A 147 12.44 -13.45 2.20
C ALA A 147 12.38 -14.83 1.54
N GLY A 148 12.72 -14.91 0.25
CA GLY A 148 12.87 -16.15 -0.51
C GLY A 148 11.59 -16.65 -1.16
N TYR A 149 10.53 -15.84 -1.20
CA TYR A 149 9.36 -16.16 -1.99
C TYR A 149 9.69 -16.11 -3.49
N LYS A 150 8.92 -16.83 -4.31
CA LYS A 150 9.13 -16.96 -5.76
C LYS A 150 7.82 -16.70 -6.50
N ASP A 151 7.92 -16.13 -7.69
CA ASP A 151 6.77 -15.89 -8.57
C ASP A 151 5.64 -15.12 -7.86
N ILE A 152 6.00 -14.07 -7.11
CA ILE A 152 5.03 -13.20 -6.44
C ILE A 152 4.60 -12.12 -7.41
N ARG A 153 3.28 -11.94 -7.53
CA ARG A 153 2.67 -10.93 -8.41
C ARG A 153 1.77 -10.01 -7.60
N GLY A 154 1.67 -8.76 -8.04
CA GLY A 154 0.80 -7.75 -7.44
C GLY A 154 -0.40 -7.41 -8.31
N VAL A 155 -1.51 -7.09 -7.68
CA VAL A 155 -2.66 -6.45 -8.31
C VAL A 155 -2.98 -5.17 -7.54
N GLY A 156 -3.06 -4.04 -8.23
CA GLY A 156 -3.42 -2.75 -7.65
C GLY A 156 -4.61 -2.13 -8.38
N VAL A 157 -5.58 -1.60 -7.63
CA VAL A 157 -6.72 -0.87 -8.20
C VAL A 157 -6.84 0.48 -7.49
N ASP A 158 -7.00 1.54 -8.26
CA ASP A 158 -7.36 2.85 -7.73
C ASP A 158 -8.26 3.61 -8.70
N ALA A 159 -9.10 4.49 -8.18
CA ALA A 159 -9.94 5.38 -8.97
C ALA A 159 -9.26 6.74 -9.22
N ASP A 160 -8.28 7.11 -8.40
CA ASP A 160 -7.49 8.33 -8.57
C ASP A 160 -6.39 8.11 -9.62
N ASP A 161 -6.50 8.84 -10.73
CA ASP A 161 -5.60 8.74 -11.87
C ASP A 161 -4.16 9.12 -11.50
N LEU A 162 -3.98 10.22 -10.74
CA LEU A 162 -2.66 10.72 -10.38
C LEU A 162 -1.94 9.76 -9.43
N LEU A 163 -2.64 9.24 -8.41
CA LEU A 163 -2.05 8.27 -7.50
C LEU A 163 -1.64 6.99 -8.24
N LEU A 164 -2.47 6.52 -9.17
CA LEU A 164 -2.18 5.34 -9.96
C LEU A 164 -1.03 5.55 -10.95
N GLN A 165 -0.88 6.75 -11.54
CA GLN A 165 0.27 7.11 -12.36
C GLN A 165 1.57 7.11 -11.54
N VAL A 166 1.55 7.65 -10.32
CA VAL A 166 2.68 7.55 -9.38
C VAL A 166 3.00 6.09 -9.10
N ALA A 167 1.98 5.25 -8.83
CA ALA A 167 2.17 3.82 -8.63
C ALA A 167 2.77 3.13 -9.87
N ALA A 168 2.37 3.51 -11.08
CA ALA A 168 2.84 2.95 -12.34
C ALA A 168 4.32 3.27 -12.60
N VAL A 169 4.74 4.52 -12.38
CA VAL A 169 6.15 4.91 -12.45
C VAL A 169 6.97 4.13 -11.42
N ASN A 170 6.47 4.04 -10.19
CA ASN A 170 7.17 3.36 -9.09
C ASN A 170 7.35 1.86 -9.36
N LYS A 171 6.33 1.13 -9.82
CA LYS A 171 6.49 -0.31 -10.12
C LYS A 171 7.52 -0.54 -11.21
N ASN A 172 7.54 0.31 -12.24
CA ASN A 172 8.45 0.16 -13.37
C ASN A 172 9.89 0.46 -12.95
N TRP A 173 10.09 1.50 -12.13
CA TRP A 173 11.39 1.84 -11.57
C TRP A 173 11.97 0.71 -10.70
N LEU A 174 11.11 0.10 -9.90
CA LEU A 174 11.45 -1.01 -9.01
C LEU A 174 11.59 -2.35 -9.74
N GLY A 175 11.05 -2.48 -10.96
CA GLY A 175 11.01 -3.73 -11.72
C GLY A 175 10.07 -4.78 -11.12
N LEU A 176 8.97 -4.35 -10.49
CA LEU A 176 8.01 -5.25 -9.84
C LEU A 176 6.94 -5.74 -10.83
N GLU A 177 6.56 -7.01 -10.72
CA GLU A 177 5.48 -7.61 -11.50
C GLU A 177 4.12 -7.25 -10.87
N VAL A 178 3.53 -6.14 -11.31
CA VAL A 178 2.25 -5.63 -10.79
C VAL A 178 1.33 -5.17 -11.92
N GLU A 179 0.11 -5.69 -11.93
CA GLU A 179 -0.99 -5.20 -12.76
C GLU A 179 -1.74 -4.06 -12.05
N LEU A 180 -1.96 -2.95 -12.76
CA LEU A 180 -2.64 -1.77 -12.22
C LEU A 180 -3.90 -1.47 -13.02
N PHE A 181 -5.01 -1.21 -12.33
CA PHE A 181 -6.31 -0.93 -12.94
C PHE A 181 -6.83 0.43 -12.47
N HIS A 182 -7.11 1.32 -13.42
CA HIS A 182 -7.78 2.59 -13.18
C HIS A 182 -9.29 2.40 -13.22
N GLN A 183 -9.90 2.11 -12.07
CA GLN A 183 -11.33 1.87 -11.99
C GLN A 183 -11.83 2.01 -10.54
N ASP A 184 -13.15 2.15 -10.40
CA ASP A 184 -13.81 2.02 -9.11
C ASP A 184 -13.69 0.57 -8.62
N SER A 185 -13.02 0.35 -7.49
CA SER A 185 -12.76 -1.00 -7.00
C SER A 185 -14.02 -1.76 -6.57
N LEU A 186 -15.12 -1.05 -6.30
CA LEU A 186 -16.40 -1.65 -5.91
C LEU A 186 -17.24 -2.12 -7.11
N GLU A 187 -16.83 -1.77 -8.33
CA GLU A 187 -17.40 -2.35 -9.55
C GLU A 187 -16.76 -3.72 -9.87
N PRO A 188 -17.33 -4.53 -10.79
CA PRO A 188 -16.73 -5.79 -11.20
C PRO A 188 -15.32 -5.62 -11.78
N LEU A 189 -14.35 -6.34 -11.23
CA LEU A 189 -12.94 -6.27 -11.61
C LEU A 189 -12.57 -7.56 -12.36
N LEU A 190 -11.91 -7.42 -13.50
CA LEU A 190 -11.36 -8.56 -14.23
C LEU A 190 -9.93 -8.83 -13.76
N ILE A 191 -9.80 -9.32 -12.52
CA ILE A 191 -8.53 -9.67 -11.90
C ILE A 191 -8.47 -11.15 -11.56
N GLU A 192 -7.26 -11.69 -11.42
CA GLU A 192 -7.09 -13.06 -10.95
C GLU A 192 -7.40 -13.18 -9.44
N PRO A 193 -7.79 -14.38 -8.96
CA PRO A 193 -8.01 -14.61 -7.54
C PRO A 193 -6.75 -14.35 -6.70
N LEU A 194 -6.91 -13.65 -5.58
CA LEU A 194 -5.85 -13.22 -4.68
C LEU A 194 -5.55 -14.28 -3.62
N ASP A 195 -4.29 -14.42 -3.23
CA ASP A 195 -3.90 -15.20 -2.04
C ASP A 195 -4.00 -14.35 -0.77
N VAL A 196 -3.60 -13.09 -0.89
CA VAL A 196 -3.65 -12.10 0.19
C VAL A 196 -4.19 -10.78 -0.32
N ALA A 197 -5.23 -10.26 0.33
CA ALA A 197 -5.66 -8.87 0.17
C ALA A 197 -4.99 -7.99 1.24
N ILE A 198 -4.53 -6.81 0.84
CA ILE A 198 -3.95 -5.79 1.73
C ILE A 198 -4.53 -4.43 1.38
N ALA A 199 -4.71 -3.55 2.36
CA ALA A 199 -4.95 -2.13 2.06
C ALA A 199 -4.71 -1.23 3.28
N ASP A 200 -4.31 0.02 3.02
CA ASP A 200 -4.66 1.14 3.90
C ASP A 200 -5.98 1.75 3.43
N LEU A 201 -7.10 1.39 4.08
CA LEU A 201 -8.42 1.67 3.53
C LEU A 201 -8.78 3.16 3.60
N PRO A 202 -9.35 3.74 2.53
CA PRO A 202 -9.80 5.13 2.53
C PRO A 202 -11.04 5.30 3.41
N ILE A 203 -10.98 6.26 4.34
CA ILE A 203 -12.05 6.47 5.32
C ILE A 203 -13.00 7.57 4.82
N GLY A 204 -14.26 7.21 4.63
CA GLY A 204 -15.29 8.12 4.10
C GLY A 204 -16.49 7.37 3.55
N TYR A 205 -17.36 8.13 2.89
CA TYR A 205 -18.57 7.63 2.24
C TYR A 205 -18.31 7.27 0.78
N TYR A 206 -18.89 6.17 0.33
CA TYR A 206 -18.92 5.80 -1.07
C TYR A 206 -20.15 6.42 -1.76
N PRO A 207 -19.98 7.15 -2.88
CA PRO A 207 -21.06 7.97 -3.43
C PRO A 207 -22.07 7.20 -4.31
N LYS A 208 -21.78 5.96 -4.73
CA LYS A 208 -22.65 5.21 -5.66
C LYS A 208 -23.50 4.18 -4.91
N ASP A 209 -24.63 4.61 -4.35
CA ASP A 209 -25.52 3.74 -3.56
C ASP A 209 -26.04 2.52 -4.33
N GLU A 210 -26.26 2.63 -5.64
CA GLU A 210 -26.71 1.50 -6.46
C GLU A 210 -25.67 0.37 -6.54
N VAL A 211 -24.38 0.71 -6.57
CA VAL A 211 -23.30 -0.28 -6.51
C VAL A 211 -23.18 -0.85 -5.10
N ALA A 212 -23.32 0.01 -4.07
CA ALA A 212 -23.23 -0.41 -2.67
C ALA A 212 -24.30 -1.45 -2.28
N LYS A 213 -25.48 -1.47 -2.91
CA LYS A 213 -26.56 -2.41 -2.59
C LYS A 213 -26.19 -3.89 -2.82
N ASP A 214 -25.20 -4.15 -3.65
CA ASP A 214 -24.71 -5.51 -3.93
C ASP A 214 -23.79 -6.06 -2.81
N PHE A 215 -23.54 -5.26 -1.77
CA PHE A 215 -22.65 -5.59 -0.66
C PHE A 215 -23.41 -5.89 0.62
N MET A 216 -22.92 -6.84 1.40
CA MET A 216 -23.48 -7.16 2.71
C MET A 216 -23.23 -6.05 3.73
N THR A 217 -22.12 -5.34 3.57
CA THR A 217 -21.71 -4.17 4.36
C THR A 217 -22.39 -2.86 3.93
N SER A 218 -23.36 -2.93 3.00
CA SER A 218 -24.20 -1.81 2.60
C SER A 218 -25.01 -1.25 3.77
N PHE A 219 -25.07 0.08 3.88
CA PHE A 219 -25.89 0.77 4.87
C PHE A 219 -27.19 1.32 4.25
N PRO A 220 -28.37 1.04 4.81
CA PRO A 220 -29.65 1.25 4.13
C PRO A 220 -30.17 2.70 4.16
N THR A 221 -29.69 3.54 5.07
CA THR A 221 -30.29 4.86 5.34
C THR A 221 -29.49 6.04 4.81
N GLU A 222 -28.18 5.86 4.60
CA GLU A 222 -27.26 6.88 4.09
C GLU A 222 -26.21 6.21 3.18
N HIS A 223 -25.27 7.00 2.65
CA HIS A 223 -24.14 6.45 1.92
C HIS A 223 -23.39 5.42 2.76
N SER A 224 -23.01 4.31 2.13
CA SER A 224 -22.22 3.27 2.77
C SER A 224 -20.77 3.74 2.96
N TYR A 225 -20.12 3.26 4.00
CA TYR A 225 -18.70 3.54 4.23
C TYR A 225 -17.82 2.81 3.22
N ALA A 226 -17.01 3.57 2.48
CA ALA A 226 -16.12 3.03 1.44
C ALA A 226 -15.18 1.95 1.98
N HIS A 227 -14.58 2.17 3.16
CA HIS A 227 -13.68 1.21 3.80
C HIS A 227 -14.37 -0.11 4.20
N HIS A 228 -15.67 -0.11 4.51
CA HIS A 228 -16.39 -1.38 4.75
C HIS A 228 -16.61 -2.14 3.44
N LEU A 229 -17.09 -1.44 2.41
CA LEU A 229 -17.36 -2.02 1.10
C LEU A 229 -16.07 -2.55 0.45
N ILE A 230 -14.97 -1.79 0.49
CA ILE A 230 -13.70 -2.17 -0.14
C ILE A 230 -13.09 -3.36 0.59
N MET A 231 -13.20 -3.43 1.92
CA MET A 231 -12.76 -4.61 2.68
C MET A 231 -13.55 -5.86 2.27
N GLU A 232 -14.87 -5.78 2.18
CA GLU A 232 -15.71 -6.88 1.69
C GLU A 232 -15.33 -7.27 0.25
N GLN A 233 -15.22 -6.29 -0.65
CA GLN A 233 -14.86 -6.51 -2.05
C GLN A 233 -13.51 -7.18 -2.19
N SER A 234 -12.51 -6.72 -1.43
CA SER A 234 -11.17 -7.29 -1.44
C SER A 234 -11.22 -8.77 -1.08
N MET A 235 -11.97 -9.12 -0.04
CA MET A 235 -12.14 -10.51 0.36
C MET A 235 -12.96 -11.34 -0.64
N ARG A 236 -13.87 -10.76 -1.43
CA ARG A 236 -14.56 -11.49 -2.51
C ARG A 236 -13.60 -12.02 -3.59
N TYR A 237 -12.47 -11.34 -3.82
CA TYR A 237 -11.43 -11.80 -4.75
C TYR A 237 -10.38 -12.70 -4.10
N VAL A 238 -10.35 -12.78 -2.77
CA VAL A 238 -9.41 -13.66 -2.06
C VAL A 238 -9.90 -15.12 -2.17
N LYS A 239 -8.98 -16.05 -2.42
CA LYS A 239 -9.27 -17.48 -2.49
C LYS A 239 -9.85 -17.99 -1.16
N GLU A 240 -10.54 -19.12 -1.19
CA GLU A 240 -10.97 -19.80 0.04
C GLU A 240 -9.78 -20.04 0.98
N GLY A 241 -9.92 -19.70 2.26
CA GLY A 241 -8.84 -19.80 3.24
C GLY A 241 -7.73 -18.75 3.12
N GLY A 242 -7.74 -17.91 2.09
CA GLY A 242 -6.81 -16.79 1.94
C GLY A 242 -7.05 -15.67 2.96
N PHE A 243 -6.09 -14.76 3.06
CA PHE A 243 -6.05 -13.75 4.14
C PHE A 243 -6.31 -12.33 3.64
N GLY A 244 -6.83 -11.49 4.53
CA GLY A 244 -6.94 -10.05 4.35
C GLY A 244 -6.29 -9.31 5.52
N LEU A 245 -5.43 -8.33 5.23
CA LEU A 245 -4.84 -7.43 6.23
C LEU A 245 -5.21 -5.99 5.88
N PHE A 246 -5.99 -5.33 6.75
CA PHE A 246 -6.54 -4.01 6.46
C PHE A 246 -6.22 -3.02 7.56
N LEU A 247 -5.80 -1.81 7.21
CA LEU A 247 -5.73 -0.71 8.18
C LEU A 247 -7.08 -0.02 8.28
N LEU A 248 -7.60 0.04 9.50
CA LEU A 248 -8.87 0.68 9.84
C LEU A 248 -8.72 1.55 11.10
N PRO A 249 -9.54 2.58 11.30
CA PRO A 249 -9.59 3.32 12.55
C PRO A 249 -9.85 2.38 13.74
N ASN A 250 -9.25 2.65 14.90
CA ASN A 250 -9.39 1.78 16.08
C ASN A 250 -10.85 1.55 16.51
N ASN A 251 -11.75 2.49 16.21
CA ASN A 251 -13.17 2.43 16.56
C ASN A 251 -14.05 1.87 15.42
N PHE A 252 -13.50 1.15 14.43
CA PHE A 252 -14.26 0.66 13.27
C PHE A 252 -15.49 -0.19 13.64
N LEU A 253 -15.45 -0.91 14.77
CA LEU A 253 -16.57 -1.71 15.30
C LEU A 253 -17.57 -0.92 16.18
N GLU A 254 -17.34 0.38 16.35
CA GLU A 254 -18.14 1.30 17.18
C GLU A 254 -18.75 2.45 16.35
N THR A 255 -18.63 2.37 15.03
CA THR A 255 -19.22 3.35 14.10
C THR A 255 -20.73 3.15 13.93
N GLU A 256 -21.41 4.12 13.33
CA GLU A 256 -22.84 4.02 12.98
C GLU A 256 -23.16 2.83 12.07
N GLN A 257 -22.24 2.45 11.18
CA GLN A 257 -22.40 1.32 10.27
C GLN A 257 -21.76 0.03 10.81
N ALA A 258 -21.44 -0.04 12.10
CA ALA A 258 -20.75 -1.19 12.68
C ALA A 258 -21.59 -2.48 12.66
N ASP A 259 -22.91 -2.37 12.72
CA ASP A 259 -23.79 -3.55 12.76
C ASP A 259 -23.77 -4.34 11.45
N VAL A 260 -23.79 -3.65 10.30
CA VAL A 260 -23.68 -4.29 8.98
C VAL A 260 -22.29 -4.90 8.77
N LEU A 261 -21.24 -4.23 9.27
CA LEU A 261 -19.89 -4.78 9.25
C LEU A 261 -19.75 -6.05 10.10
N LYS A 262 -20.24 -6.02 11.34
CA LYS A 262 -20.19 -7.18 12.25
C LYS A 262 -20.94 -8.38 11.67
N LYS A 263 -22.06 -8.13 11.01
CA LYS A 263 -22.82 -9.16 10.32
C LYS A 263 -21.96 -9.85 9.25
N TRP A 264 -21.30 -9.07 8.38
CA TRP A 264 -20.37 -9.60 7.37
C TRP A 264 -19.19 -10.37 7.99
N LEU A 265 -18.57 -9.84 9.04
CA LEU A 265 -17.46 -10.50 9.76
C LEU A 265 -17.83 -11.86 10.37
N VAL A 266 -19.12 -12.10 10.66
CA VAL A 266 -19.61 -13.37 11.22
C VAL A 266 -20.05 -14.32 10.11
N GLU A 267 -20.70 -13.83 9.05
CA GLU A 267 -21.32 -14.66 8.03
C GLU A 267 -20.35 -15.06 6.91
N GLU A 268 -19.43 -14.19 6.49
CA GLU A 268 -18.62 -14.41 5.28
C GLU A 268 -17.15 -14.75 5.55
N VAL A 269 -16.55 -14.17 6.60
CA VAL A 269 -15.12 -14.34 6.92
C VAL A 269 -14.92 -14.82 8.37
N TYR A 270 -13.68 -15.15 8.72
CA TYR A 270 -13.23 -15.29 10.11
C TYR A 270 -12.44 -14.05 10.51
N LEU A 271 -12.85 -13.39 11.61
CA LEU A 271 -12.04 -12.34 12.22
C LEU A 271 -10.94 -13.00 13.04
N GLN A 272 -9.72 -12.98 12.52
CA GLN A 272 -8.59 -13.67 13.10
C GLN A 272 -7.83 -12.80 14.11
N GLY A 273 -7.73 -11.50 13.86
CA GLY A 273 -7.05 -10.61 14.79
C GLY A 273 -7.31 -9.12 14.57
N ILE A 274 -7.07 -8.34 15.62
CA ILE A 274 -7.05 -6.88 15.61
C ILE A 274 -5.79 -6.44 16.36
N LEU A 275 -4.90 -5.75 15.65
CA LEU A 275 -3.65 -5.23 16.20
C LEU A 275 -3.66 -3.71 16.18
N GLN A 276 -3.83 -3.07 17.33
CA GLN A 276 -3.77 -1.61 17.44
C GLN A 276 -2.34 -1.13 17.23
N LEU A 277 -2.13 -0.20 16.30
CA LEU A 277 -0.81 0.34 16.01
C LEU A 277 -0.39 1.37 17.07
N PRO A 278 0.94 1.55 17.29
CA PRO A 278 1.41 2.49 18.30
C PRO A 278 1.02 3.93 17.92
N LYS A 279 0.54 4.69 18.90
CA LYS A 279 0.14 6.10 18.73
C LYS A 279 1.24 6.99 18.16
N THR A 280 2.50 6.59 18.33
CA THR A 280 3.68 7.30 17.81
C THR A 280 3.83 7.26 16.30
N LEU A 281 3.09 6.38 15.60
CA LEU A 281 3.05 6.33 14.14
C LEU A 281 2.13 7.39 13.53
N PHE A 282 1.29 8.02 14.32
CA PHE A 282 0.28 8.97 13.85
C PHE A 282 0.55 10.36 14.39
N SER A 283 0.32 11.38 13.57
CA SER A 283 0.47 12.78 13.97
C SER A 283 -0.54 13.19 15.06
N GLN A 284 -1.67 12.50 15.17
CA GLN A 284 -2.72 12.73 16.16
C GLN A 284 -3.30 11.41 16.70
N LYS A 285 -3.70 11.38 17.98
CA LYS A 285 -4.25 10.18 18.63
C LYS A 285 -5.58 9.70 18.01
N SER A 286 -6.40 10.62 17.51
CA SER A 286 -7.67 10.32 16.83
C SER A 286 -7.49 9.59 15.50
N LEU A 287 -6.28 9.61 14.94
CA LEU A 287 -5.92 8.92 13.70
C LEU A 287 -5.35 7.51 13.96
N GLY A 288 -5.43 7.01 15.20
CA GLY A 288 -4.96 5.67 15.53
C GLY A 288 -5.67 4.61 14.69
N LYS A 289 -4.87 3.83 13.95
CA LYS A 289 -5.35 2.70 13.16
C LYS A 289 -4.98 1.36 13.79
N SER A 290 -5.74 0.34 13.43
CA SER A 290 -5.49 -1.06 13.74
C SER A 290 -5.28 -1.84 12.44
N ILE A 291 -4.46 -2.88 12.49
CA ILE A 291 -4.46 -3.93 11.47
C ILE A 291 -5.57 -4.91 11.83
N VAL A 292 -6.53 -5.06 10.93
CA VAL A 292 -7.59 -6.06 11.01
C VAL A 292 -7.20 -7.23 10.13
N LEU A 293 -7.03 -8.39 10.74
CA LEU A 293 -6.70 -9.65 10.08
C LEU A 293 -7.99 -10.47 9.94
N VAL A 294 -8.37 -10.75 8.70
CA VAL A 294 -9.49 -11.62 8.34
C VAL A 294 -9.02 -12.78 7.47
N GLN A 295 -9.80 -13.85 7.44
CA GLN A 295 -9.55 -15.00 6.58
C GLN A 295 -10.87 -15.45 5.93
N ASN A 296 -10.84 -15.73 4.63
CA ASN A 296 -12.00 -16.30 3.96
C ASN A 296 -12.31 -17.70 4.48
N LYS A 297 -13.61 -18.01 4.59
CA LYS A 297 -14.07 -19.36 4.89
C LYS A 297 -13.76 -20.30 3.72
N GLY A 298 -13.71 -21.61 3.99
CA GLY A 298 -13.40 -22.65 2.99
C GLY A 298 -11.99 -23.21 3.14
N GLY A 299 -11.64 -24.20 2.33
CA GLY A 299 -10.41 -24.99 2.49
C GLY A 299 -10.27 -25.59 3.90
N GLU A 300 -9.10 -25.40 4.53
CA GLU A 300 -8.82 -25.84 5.91
C GLU A 300 -9.00 -24.73 6.95
N SER A 301 -9.47 -23.55 6.54
CA SER A 301 -9.62 -22.39 7.42
C SER A 301 -10.64 -22.61 8.53
N SER A 302 -10.37 -22.00 9.67
CA SER A 302 -11.31 -21.99 10.80
C SER A 302 -11.08 -20.74 11.65
N GLN A 303 -12.13 -20.30 12.33
CA GLN A 303 -12.03 -19.26 13.34
C GLN A 303 -10.94 -19.63 14.38
N ALA A 304 -10.00 -18.72 14.64
CA ALA A 304 -9.06 -18.87 15.74
C ALA A 304 -9.82 -19.09 17.06
N LYS A 305 -9.28 -19.99 17.91
CA LYS A 305 -9.88 -20.26 19.23
C LYS A 305 -9.89 -19.00 20.09
N GLU A 306 -8.83 -18.22 19.97
CA GLU A 306 -8.70 -16.90 20.57
C GLU A 306 -8.35 -15.92 19.46
N VAL A 307 -9.26 -14.98 19.18
CA VAL A 307 -8.98 -13.85 18.29
C VAL A 307 -7.79 -13.09 18.84
N LEU A 308 -6.78 -12.84 18.00
CA LEU A 308 -5.61 -12.08 18.43
C LEU A 308 -6.02 -10.63 18.70
N LEU A 309 -5.94 -10.20 19.96
CA LEU A 309 -6.13 -8.81 20.34
C LEU A 309 -4.84 -8.30 20.96
N ALA A 310 -4.18 -7.35 20.31
CA ALA A 310 -2.90 -6.81 20.78
C ALA A 310 -2.81 -5.30 20.55
N GLU A 311 -2.18 -4.58 21.48
CA GLU A 311 -1.70 -3.22 21.27
C GLU A 311 -0.19 -3.28 21.03
N LEU A 312 0.24 -2.80 19.86
CA LEU A 312 1.64 -2.81 19.52
C LEU A 312 2.37 -1.74 20.34
N PRO A 313 3.50 -2.11 20.96
CA PRO A 313 4.37 -1.15 21.60
C PRO A 313 5.11 -0.33 20.53
N SER A 314 5.78 0.74 20.96
CA SER A 314 6.60 1.57 20.07
C SER A 314 7.51 0.71 19.19
N LEU A 315 7.40 0.86 17.87
CA LEU A 315 8.25 0.13 16.91
C LEU A 315 9.74 0.53 16.99
N LYS A 316 10.07 1.56 17.78
CA LYS A 316 11.45 1.98 18.05
C LYS A 316 12.13 1.15 19.15
N GLU A 317 11.39 0.31 19.87
CA GLU A 317 11.90 -0.48 20.98
C GLU A 317 12.11 -1.93 20.58
N ASN A 318 13.39 -2.31 20.35
CA ASN A 318 13.75 -3.63 19.84
C ASN A 318 13.16 -4.80 20.66
N GLN A 319 13.18 -4.71 21.99
CA GLN A 319 12.66 -5.78 22.85
C GLN A 319 11.15 -5.94 22.70
N SER A 320 10.44 -4.82 22.62
CA SER A 320 8.98 -4.78 22.52
C SER A 320 8.52 -5.33 21.15
N VAL A 321 9.26 -5.03 20.09
CA VAL A 321 9.07 -5.62 18.75
C VAL A 321 9.34 -7.13 18.75
N LEU A 322 10.45 -7.59 19.37
CA LEU A 322 10.76 -9.02 19.46
C LEU A 322 9.69 -9.81 20.21
N ASN A 323 9.13 -9.23 21.28
CA ASN A 323 8.04 -9.85 22.03
C ASN A 323 6.80 -10.01 21.15
N PHE A 324 6.43 -8.97 20.40
CA PHE A 324 5.32 -9.04 19.46
C PHE A 324 5.54 -10.12 18.39
N VAL A 325 6.73 -10.15 17.77
CA VAL A 325 7.10 -11.16 16.77
C VAL A 325 6.88 -12.56 17.32
N ASN A 326 7.41 -12.86 18.51
CA ASN A 326 7.24 -14.18 19.13
C ASN A 326 5.77 -14.50 19.46
N GLN A 327 5.01 -13.54 19.97
CA GLN A 327 3.59 -13.72 20.28
C GLN A 327 2.77 -14.01 19.02
N PHE A 328 2.98 -13.24 17.95
CA PHE A 328 2.26 -13.43 16.69
C PHE A 328 2.58 -14.78 16.05
N ARG A 329 3.85 -15.20 16.08
CA ARG A 329 4.27 -16.53 15.59
C ARG A 329 3.59 -17.65 16.36
N GLN A 330 3.64 -17.62 17.69
CA GLN A 330 3.02 -18.63 18.55
C GLN A 330 1.50 -18.68 18.36
N TRP A 331 0.88 -17.52 18.19
CA TRP A 331 -0.54 -17.41 17.89
C TRP A 331 -0.87 -18.06 16.54
N CYS A 332 -0.08 -17.78 15.49
CA CYS A 332 -0.26 -18.43 14.18
C CYS A 332 -0.10 -19.95 14.29
N GLU A 333 0.93 -20.46 14.96
CA GLU A 333 1.14 -21.90 15.16
C GLU A 333 -0.02 -22.60 15.89
N SER A 334 -0.75 -21.87 16.72
CA SER A 334 -1.84 -22.43 17.53
C SER A 334 -3.21 -22.33 16.85
N ASN A 335 -3.38 -21.41 15.91
CA ASN A 335 -4.70 -21.02 15.38
C ASN A 335 -4.81 -21.05 13.86
N ILE A 336 -3.70 -20.87 13.13
CA ILE A 336 -3.67 -20.84 11.67
C ILE A 336 -3.13 -22.18 11.18
N LYS A 337 -3.87 -22.79 10.25
CA LYS A 337 -3.53 -24.08 9.65
C LYS A 337 -2.83 -23.90 8.33
#